data_AF-A0A847V776-F1
#
_entry.id   AF-A0A847V776-F1
#
_cell.length_a   1.000
_cell.length_b   1.000
_cell.length_c   1.000
_cell.angle_alpha   90.00
_cell.angle_beta   90.00
_cell.angle_gamma   90.00
#
_symmetry.space_group_name_H-M   'P 1'
#
loop_
_entity.id
_entity.type
_entity.pdbx_description
1 polymer ?
#
loop_
_entity_poly.entity_id
_entity_poly.type
_entity_poly.pdbx_seq_one_letter_code
_entity_poly.pdbx_strand_id
1 'polypeptide(L)'
;MPSDPFPRTVRYRRTQRASTLLLGLLGGIALVLVVALVAAAGGDPAPLAVPAAVLVGLISLSVLFSSLTVEVDDEALRIAFGPGLVRHAWSLDRIAAARPVRNPWWYGWGIHYTPGGWLYSVAGFEAVEIVLADGRRRRVGTDDPEGLVAALGAARPRWI
;
A
#
# COMPACT_ATOMS: atom_id res chain seq x y z
N MET A 1 11.28 -12.19 17.59
CA MET A 1 9.84 -12.49 17.74
C MET A 1 9.34 -11.82 19.00
N PRO A 2 8.28 -11.00 18.96
CA PRO A 2 7.45 -10.76 20.13
C PRO A 2 6.35 -11.84 20.18
N SER A 3 6.35 -12.61 21.25
CA SER A 3 5.33 -13.57 21.65
C SER A 3 4.07 -12.84 22.13
N ASP A 4 2.91 -13.12 21.53
CA ASP A 4 1.63 -12.57 21.94
C ASP A 4 0.77 -13.65 22.63
N PRO A 5 0.30 -13.44 23.89
CA PRO A 5 -0.36 -14.47 24.69
C PRO A 5 -1.85 -14.69 24.40
N PHE A 6 -2.44 -13.94 23.46
CA PHE A 6 -3.81 -14.18 22.99
C PHE A 6 -3.79 -14.43 21.47
N PRO A 7 -4.49 -15.46 20.96
CA PRO A 7 -4.67 -15.60 19.52
C PRO A 7 -5.50 -14.40 19.04
N ARG A 8 -4.86 -13.46 18.34
CA ARG A 8 -5.57 -12.36 17.67
C ARG A 8 -6.51 -13.00 16.65
N THR A 9 -7.81 -12.98 16.93
CA THR A 9 -8.83 -13.45 15.99
C THR A 9 -8.90 -12.47 14.83
N VAL A 10 -8.12 -12.75 13.78
CA VAL A 10 -8.17 -12.01 12.53
C VAL A 10 -9.55 -12.22 11.93
N ARG A 11 -10.37 -11.16 11.90
CA ARG A 11 -11.74 -11.19 11.35
C ARG A 11 -11.74 -11.01 9.83
N TYR A 12 -10.76 -10.27 9.33
CA TYR A 12 -10.63 -10.00 7.91
C TYR A 12 -9.17 -9.84 7.55
N ARG A 13 -8.76 -10.46 6.45
CA ARG A 13 -7.42 -10.29 5.89
C ARG A 13 -7.49 -10.37 4.38
N ARG A 14 -7.14 -9.28 3.71
CA ARG A 14 -7.09 -9.17 2.26
C ARG A 14 -5.71 -8.68 1.84
N THR A 15 -5.06 -9.41 0.94
CA THR A 15 -3.79 -8.99 0.34
C THR A 15 -4.01 -8.71 -1.14
N GLN A 16 -3.85 -7.46 -1.55
CA GLN A 16 -3.91 -7.07 -2.96
C GLN A 16 -2.51 -6.79 -3.50
N ARG A 17 -2.30 -7.11 -4.78
CA ARG A 17 -1.01 -6.93 -5.46
C ARG A 17 -1.00 -5.67 -6.31
N ALA A 18 0.16 -5.03 -6.36
CA ALA A 18 0.40 -3.81 -7.13
C ALA A 18 0.68 -4.09 -8.61
N SER A 19 -0.18 -4.87 -9.27
CA SER A 19 0.11 -5.40 -10.63
C SER A 19 0.41 -4.29 -11.66
N THR A 20 -0.33 -3.19 -11.62
CA THR A 20 -0.12 -2.03 -12.52
C THR A 20 1.21 -1.31 -12.26
N LEU A 21 1.54 -1.10 -10.99
CA LEU A 21 2.80 -0.48 -10.57
C LEU A 21 4.00 -1.37 -10.90
N LEU A 22 3.89 -2.68 -10.67
CA LEU A 22 4.93 -3.65 -11.01
C LEU A 22 5.17 -3.73 -12.53
N LEU A 23 4.13 -3.64 -13.35
CA LEU A 23 4.26 -3.62 -14.82
C LEU A 23 5.03 -2.38 -15.30
N GLY A 24 4.68 -1.20 -14.79
CA GLY A 24 5.39 0.05 -15.12
C GLY A 24 6.86 0.01 -14.67
N LEU A 25 7.13 -0.52 -13.49
CA LEU A 25 8.50 -0.71 -12.98
C LEU A 25 9.31 -1.69 -13.83
N LEU A 26 8.69 -2.77 -14.32
CA LEU A 26 9.32 -3.70 -15.26
C LEU A 26 9.77 -2.99 -16.54
N GLY A 27 8.93 -2.11 -17.09
CA GLY A 27 9.29 -1.27 -18.23
C GLY A 27 10.45 -0.30 -17.93
N GLY A 28 10.42 0.34 -16.75
CA GLY A 28 11.51 1.22 -16.30
C GLY A 28 12.85 0.49 -16.12
N ILE A 29 12.82 -0.71 -15.52
CA ILE A 29 13.99 -1.59 -15.37
C ILE A 29 14.53 -1.96 -16.76
N ALA A 30 13.67 -2.39 -17.69
CA ALA A 30 14.08 -2.73 -19.05
C ALA A 30 14.75 -1.54 -19.75
N LEU A 31 14.21 -0.33 -19.61
CA LEU A 31 14.80 0.88 -20.17
C LEU A 31 16.19 1.18 -19.59
N VAL A 32 16.35 1.09 -18.26
CA VAL A 32 17.66 1.30 -17.61
C VAL A 32 18.69 0.28 -18.08
N LEU A 33 18.29 -0.98 -18.25
CA LEU A 33 19.17 -2.03 -18.78
C LEU A 33 19.58 -1.77 -20.23
N VAL A 34 18.67 -1.29 -21.08
CA VAL A 34 19.00 -0.91 -22.47
C VAL A 34 19.99 0.26 -22.50
N VAL A 35 19.77 1.30 -21.69
CA VAL A 35 20.70 2.44 -21.59
C VAL A 35 22.07 1.99 -21.10
N ALA A 36 22.13 1.12 -20.09
CA ALA A 36 23.38 0.57 -19.58
C ALA A 36 24.12 -0.27 -20.64
N LEU A 37 23.41 -1.08 -21.43
CA LEU A 37 23.99 -1.88 -22.49
C LEU A 37 24.60 -1.02 -23.61
N VAL A 38 23.87 0.02 -24.04
CA VAL A 38 24.35 0.98 -25.05
C VAL A 38 25.60 1.72 -24.55
N ALA A 39 25.59 2.16 -23.29
CA ALA A 39 26.75 2.83 -22.69
C ALA A 39 27.97 1.90 -22.58
N ALA A 40 27.76 0.64 -22.17
CA ALA A 40 28.83 -0.36 -22.08
C ALA A 40 29.44 -0.69 -23.46
N ALA A 41 28.63 -0.74 -24.51
CA ALA A 41 29.11 -0.95 -25.88
C ALA A 41 29.98 0.23 -26.40
N GLY A 42 29.84 1.42 -25.81
CA GLY A 42 30.63 2.61 -26.12
C GLY A 42 32.05 2.62 -25.54
N GLY A 43 32.43 1.64 -24.70
CA GLY A 43 33.80 1.44 -24.22
C GLY A 43 34.20 2.23 -22.97
N ASP A 44 33.37 3.16 -22.50
CA ASP A 44 33.58 3.84 -21.21
C ASP A 44 32.90 3.05 -20.07
N PRO A 45 33.63 2.55 -19.05
CA PRO A 45 33.05 1.85 -17.90
C PRO A 45 32.52 2.79 -16.81
N ALA A 46 32.87 4.07 -16.86
CA ALA A 46 32.44 5.10 -15.90
C ALA A 46 30.91 5.36 -15.79
N PRO A 47 30.06 5.14 -16.81
CA PRO A 47 28.64 5.44 -16.72
C PRO A 47 27.79 4.28 -16.15
N LEU A 48 28.36 3.15 -15.70
CA LEU A 48 27.57 2.00 -15.22
C LEU A 48 27.12 2.10 -13.76
N ALA A 49 27.79 2.90 -12.93
CA ALA A 49 27.43 3.06 -11.53
C ALA A 49 26.05 3.71 -11.34
N VAL A 50 25.73 4.71 -12.17
CA VAL A 50 24.43 5.41 -12.16
C VAL A 50 23.25 4.49 -12.49
N PRO A 51 23.22 3.78 -13.64
CA PRO A 51 22.13 2.86 -13.96
C PRO A 51 22.05 1.70 -12.96
N ALA A 52 23.18 1.23 -12.41
CA ALA A 52 23.16 0.23 -11.33
C ALA A 52 22.47 0.77 -10.06
N ALA A 53 22.81 1.98 -9.62
CA ALA A 53 22.18 2.62 -8.47
C ALA A 53 20.68 2.86 -8.69
N VAL A 54 20.30 3.32 -9.89
CA VAL A 54 18.89 3.50 -10.28
C VAL A 54 18.16 2.16 -10.27
N LEU A 55 18.75 1.09 -10.81
CA LEU A 55 18.17 -0.25 -10.83
C LEU A 55 17.92 -0.77 -9.41
N VAL A 56 18.90 -0.64 -8.52
CA VAL A 56 18.76 -1.02 -7.10
C VAL A 56 17.63 -0.24 -6.44
N GLY A 57 17.54 1.06 -6.70
CA GLY A 57 16.45 1.91 -6.21
C GLY A 57 15.07 1.45 -6.69
N LEU A 58 14.92 1.19 -8.00
CA LEU A 58 13.67 0.72 -8.61
C LEU A 58 13.25 -0.66 -8.07
N ILE A 59 14.20 -1.59 -7.94
CA ILE A 59 13.93 -2.93 -7.36
C ILE A 59 13.49 -2.79 -5.90
N SER A 60 14.18 -1.96 -5.11
CA SER A 60 13.85 -1.75 -3.69
C SER A 60 12.44 -1.18 -3.53
N LEU A 61 12.07 -0.19 -4.35
CA LEU A 61 10.71 0.37 -4.37
C LEU A 61 9.67 -0.66 -4.82
N SER A 62 10.00 -1.48 -5.82
CA SER A 62 9.11 -2.55 -6.31
C SER A 62 8.76 -3.54 -5.20
N VAL A 63 9.77 -3.97 -4.44
CA VAL A 63 9.57 -4.90 -3.31
C VAL A 63 8.76 -4.24 -2.20
N LEU A 64 9.02 -2.98 -1.91
CA LEU A 64 8.31 -2.27 -0.85
C LEU A 64 6.82 -2.11 -1.16
N PHE A 65 6.49 -1.78 -2.41
CA PHE A 65 5.11 -1.51 -2.84
C PHE A 65 4.46 -2.68 -3.58
N SER A 66 5.02 -3.89 -3.54
CA SER A 66 4.53 -5.04 -4.32
C SER A 66 3.10 -5.48 -3.94
N SER A 67 2.73 -5.27 -2.68
CA SER A 67 1.44 -5.68 -2.13
C SER A 67 0.98 -4.77 -1.01
N LEU A 68 -0.32 -4.73 -0.76
CA LEU A 68 -0.92 -4.13 0.42
C LEU A 68 -1.77 -5.21 1.08
N THR A 69 -1.42 -5.56 2.31
CA THR A 69 -2.23 -6.43 3.16
C THR A 69 -3.00 -5.57 4.13
N VAL A 70 -4.32 -5.68 4.09
CA VAL A 70 -5.24 -5.07 5.05
C VAL A 70 -5.75 -6.16 5.97
N GLU A 71 -5.65 -5.93 7.26
CA GLU A 71 -6.05 -6.85 8.31
C GLU A 71 -6.91 -6.11 9.33
N VAL A 72 -8.02 -6.72 9.73
CA VAL A 72 -8.88 -6.23 10.82
C VAL A 72 -8.96 -7.34 11.86
N ASP A 73 -8.56 -7.02 13.08
CA ASP A 73 -8.81 -7.86 14.26
C ASP A 73 -9.81 -7.18 15.20
N ASP A 74 -9.93 -7.67 16.44
CA ASP A 74 -10.84 -7.11 17.44
C ASP A 74 -10.42 -5.74 17.99
N GLU A 75 -9.17 -5.31 17.79
CA GLU A 75 -8.59 -4.13 18.43
C GLU A 75 -8.22 -3.01 17.45
N ALA A 76 -7.76 -3.38 16.24
CA ALA A 76 -7.16 -2.47 15.29
C ALA A 76 -7.35 -2.87 13.82
N LEU A 77 -7.42 -1.84 12.97
CA LEU A 77 -7.18 -1.94 11.54
C LEU A 77 -5.67 -1.84 11.28
N ARG A 78 -5.08 -2.85 10.65
CA ARG A 78 -3.67 -2.87 10.27
C ARG A 78 -3.51 -2.92 8.76
N ILE A 79 -2.53 -2.19 8.26
CA ILE A 79 -2.08 -2.29 6.89
C ILE A 79 -0.57 -2.56 6.84
N ALA A 80 -0.14 -3.36 5.88
CA ALA A 80 1.26 -3.70 5.66
C ALA A 80 1.59 -3.72 4.16
N PHE A 81 2.62 -2.98 3.77
CA PHE A 81 3.12 -2.93 2.40
C PHE A 81 4.24 -3.96 2.17
N GLY A 82 4.18 -4.63 1.02
CA GLY A 82 5.18 -5.59 0.55
C GLY A 82 5.50 -6.64 1.61
N PRO A 83 6.78 -6.84 1.99
CA PRO A 83 7.19 -7.79 3.04
C PRO A 83 6.83 -7.34 4.47
N GLY A 84 6.12 -6.22 4.66
CA GLY A 84 5.71 -5.72 5.98
C GLY A 84 6.69 -4.74 6.63
N LEU A 85 7.60 -4.16 5.84
CA LEU A 85 8.54 -3.13 6.30
C LEU A 85 7.82 -1.82 6.66
N VAL A 86 6.88 -1.39 5.80
CA VAL A 86 6.01 -0.25 6.07
C VAL A 86 4.67 -0.78 6.54
N ARG A 87 4.34 -0.53 7.80
CA ARG A 87 3.09 -0.93 8.43
C ARG A 87 2.47 0.22 9.18
N HIS A 88 1.14 0.30 9.14
CA HIS A 88 0.37 1.21 9.96
C HIS A 88 -0.72 0.44 10.70
N ALA A 89 -1.00 0.85 11.93
CA ALA A 89 -2.07 0.29 12.75
C ALA A 89 -2.87 1.43 13.36
N TRP A 90 -4.19 1.32 13.29
CA TRP A 90 -5.13 2.25 13.89
C TRP A 90 -6.08 1.48 14.78
N SER A 91 -6.14 1.83 16.06
CA SER A 91 -7.11 1.25 16.99
C SER A 91 -8.54 1.53 16.50
N LEU A 92 -9.39 0.51 16.55
CA LEU A 92 -10.80 0.63 16.15
C LEU A 92 -11.54 1.66 17.01
N ASP A 93 -11.12 1.85 18.25
CA ASP A 93 -11.68 2.83 19.20
C ASP A 93 -11.50 4.28 18.73
N ARG A 94 -10.50 4.52 17.88
CA ARG A 94 -10.23 5.83 17.29
C ARG A 94 -10.94 6.01 15.96
N ILE A 95 -11.60 4.99 15.41
CA ILE A 95 -12.32 5.08 14.15
C ILE A 95 -13.73 5.58 14.43
N ALA A 96 -14.06 6.74 13.89
CA ALA A 96 -15.39 7.34 14.02
C ALA A 96 -16.34 6.91 12.91
N ALA A 97 -15.84 6.68 11.70
CA ALA A 97 -16.62 6.18 10.57
C ALA A 97 -15.73 5.50 9.52
N ALA A 98 -16.30 4.54 8.79
CA ALA A 98 -15.69 3.92 7.62
C ALA A 98 -16.70 3.86 6.47
N ARG A 99 -16.31 4.30 5.28
CA ARG A 99 -17.19 4.31 4.10
C ARG A 99 -16.46 3.91 2.82
N PRO A 100 -17.09 3.16 1.91
CA PRO A 100 -16.53 2.90 0.60
C PRO A 100 -16.48 4.21 -0.20
N VAL A 101 -15.35 4.46 -0.86
CA VAL A 101 -15.14 5.63 -1.71
C VAL A 101 -14.34 5.25 -2.93
N ARG A 102 -14.55 5.99 -4.02
CA ARG A 102 -13.73 5.88 -5.23
C ARG A 102 -12.78 7.06 -5.33
N ASN A 103 -11.52 6.77 -5.63
CA ASN A 103 -10.47 7.75 -5.85
C ASN A 103 -10.41 8.15 -7.33
N PRO A 104 -10.19 9.44 -7.63
CA PRO A 104 -9.87 9.86 -8.99
C PRO A 104 -8.58 9.18 -9.48
N TRP A 105 -8.53 8.90 -10.79
CA TRP A 105 -7.38 8.20 -11.38
C TRP A 105 -6.08 8.99 -11.25
N TRP A 106 -6.15 10.33 -11.22
CA TRP A 106 -4.99 11.21 -11.07
C TRP A 106 -4.44 11.29 -9.65
N TYR A 107 -5.09 10.69 -8.63
CA TYR A 107 -4.46 10.51 -7.32
C TYR A 107 -3.34 9.48 -7.40
N GLY A 108 -3.37 8.59 -8.38
CA GLY A 108 -2.35 7.56 -8.55
C GLY A 108 -2.33 6.54 -7.40
N TRP A 109 -1.16 5.96 -7.16
CA TRP A 109 -0.95 4.87 -6.21
C TRP A 109 0.22 5.18 -5.27
N GLY A 110 0.30 4.46 -4.15
CA GLY A 110 1.33 4.61 -3.13
C GLY A 110 0.80 5.20 -1.82
N ILE A 111 1.72 5.82 -1.08
CA ILE A 111 1.47 6.47 0.21
C ILE A 111 1.67 7.97 0.05
N HIS A 112 0.59 8.74 0.00
CA HIS A 112 0.68 10.19 -0.18
C HIS A 112 -0.55 10.92 0.38
N TYR A 113 -0.45 12.24 0.52
CA TYR A 113 -1.55 13.07 1.00
C TYR A 113 -2.44 13.54 -0.16
N THR A 114 -3.76 13.44 0.03
CA THR A 114 -4.79 13.89 -0.92
C THR A 114 -5.75 14.85 -0.21
N PRO A 115 -6.63 15.58 -0.93
CA PRO A 115 -7.73 16.32 -0.30
C PRO A 115 -8.62 15.47 0.62
N GLY A 116 -8.67 14.16 0.41
CA GLY A 116 -9.37 13.19 1.26
C GLY A 116 -8.53 12.65 2.43
N GLY A 117 -7.36 13.23 2.70
CA GLY A 117 -6.40 12.74 3.71
C GLY A 117 -5.33 11.82 3.11
N TRP A 118 -4.63 11.07 3.96
CA TRP A 118 -3.59 10.15 3.50
C TRP A 118 -4.22 8.98 2.75
N LEU A 119 -3.75 8.73 1.54
CA LEU A 119 -4.09 7.56 0.72
C LEU A 119 -3.00 6.51 0.88
N TYR A 120 -3.43 5.27 1.11
CA TYR A 120 -2.62 4.07 1.14
C TYR A 120 -3.17 3.12 0.09
N SER A 121 -2.60 3.11 -1.11
CA SER A 121 -3.06 2.26 -2.20
C SER A 121 -1.87 1.64 -2.94
N VAL A 122 -2.09 0.48 -3.55
CA VAL A 122 -1.10 -0.16 -4.43
C VAL A 122 -1.64 -0.44 -5.83
N ALA A 123 -2.96 -0.43 -6.00
CA ALA A 123 -3.65 -0.66 -7.27
C ALA A 123 -5.11 -0.21 -7.15
N GLY A 124 -5.78 -0.05 -8.29
CA GLY A 124 -7.21 0.25 -8.34
C GLY A 124 -7.57 1.69 -7.94
N PHE A 125 -8.87 1.95 -7.98
CA PHE A 125 -9.48 3.25 -7.61
C PHE A 125 -10.43 3.13 -6.43
N GLU A 126 -10.84 1.93 -6.07
CA GLU A 126 -11.70 1.67 -4.93
C GLU A 126 -10.89 1.76 -3.61
N ALA A 127 -11.51 2.32 -2.58
CA ALA A 127 -10.91 2.49 -1.27
C ALA A 127 -11.98 2.55 -0.18
N VAL A 128 -11.56 2.42 1.06
CA VAL A 128 -12.37 2.76 2.23
C VAL A 128 -11.78 4.00 2.89
N GLU A 129 -12.61 5.03 3.04
CA GLU A 129 -12.26 6.22 3.81
C GLU A 129 -12.59 5.98 5.29
N ILE A 130 -11.54 5.98 6.10
CA ILE A 130 -11.57 5.90 7.55
C ILE A 130 -11.46 7.32 8.11
N VAL A 131 -12.47 7.74 8.85
CA VAL A 131 -12.49 8.98 9.60
C VAL A 131 -12.12 8.66 11.04
N LEU A 132 -11.06 9.28 11.55
CA LEU A 132 -10.64 9.15 12.94
C LEU A 132 -11.43 10.11 13.84
N ALA A 133 -11.51 9.80 15.13
CA ALA A 133 -12.21 10.62 16.13
C ALA A 133 -11.65 12.06 16.26
N ASP A 134 -10.41 12.28 15.83
CA ASP A 134 -9.79 13.61 15.76
C ASP A 134 -10.02 14.34 14.42
N GLY A 135 -10.91 13.82 13.58
CA GLY A 135 -11.27 14.39 12.29
C GLY A 135 -10.29 14.08 11.15
N ARG A 136 -9.13 13.45 11.43
CA ARG A 136 -8.18 13.06 10.39
C ARG A 136 -8.77 11.96 9.52
N ARG A 137 -8.52 12.05 8.22
CA ARG A 137 -8.98 11.08 7.22
C ARG A 137 -7.84 10.21 6.70
N ARG A 138 -8.12 8.93 6.50
CA ARG A 138 -7.22 7.92 5.97
C ARG A 138 -7.98 7.12 4.92
N ARG A 139 -7.45 6.98 3.71
CA ARG A 139 -8.03 6.18 2.64
C ARG A 139 -7.20 4.94 2.45
N VAL A 140 -7.81 3.78 2.60
CA VAL A 140 -7.17 2.48 2.38
C VAL A 140 -7.69 1.92 1.07
N GLY A 141 -6.86 1.89 0.04
CA GLY A 141 -7.21 1.28 -1.24
C GLY A 141 -7.47 -0.20 -1.05
N THR A 142 -8.56 -0.71 -1.61
CA THR A 142 -8.96 -2.11 -1.53
C THR A 142 -9.75 -2.51 -2.77
N ASP A 143 -9.59 -3.75 -3.22
CA ASP A 143 -10.41 -4.36 -4.27
C ASP A 143 -11.73 -4.95 -3.72
N ASP A 144 -11.95 -4.83 -2.41
CA ASP A 144 -13.12 -5.30 -1.67
C ASP A 144 -13.50 -4.27 -0.58
N PRO A 145 -14.02 -3.11 -1.00
CA PRO A 145 -14.37 -2.04 -0.07
C PRO A 145 -15.58 -2.41 0.81
N GLU A 146 -16.55 -3.14 0.29
CA GLU A 146 -17.72 -3.60 1.05
C GLU A 146 -17.31 -4.62 2.12
N GLY A 147 -16.46 -5.59 1.78
CA GLY A 147 -15.97 -6.59 2.74
C GLY A 147 -15.17 -5.96 3.88
N LEU A 148 -14.33 -4.96 3.58
CA LEU A 148 -13.59 -4.23 4.59
C LEU A 148 -14.50 -3.42 5.52
N VAL A 149 -15.51 -2.73 4.99
CA VAL A 149 -16.50 -1.99 5.81
C VAL A 149 -17.31 -2.96 6.67
N ALA A 150 -17.79 -4.07 6.11
CA ALA A 150 -18.53 -5.08 6.86
C ALA A 150 -17.68 -5.68 8.01
N ALA A 151 -16.41 -5.97 7.76
CA ALA A 151 -15.50 -6.51 8.75
C ALA A 151 -15.24 -5.55 9.90
N LEU A 152 -14.99 -4.27 9.60
CA LEU A 152 -14.88 -3.25 10.63
C LEU A 152 -16.20 -3.21 11.43
N GLY A 153 -17.36 -3.33 10.77
CA GLY A 153 -18.69 -3.15 11.37
C GLY A 153 -19.00 -4.24 12.37
N ALA A 154 -18.66 -5.47 12.00
CA ALA A 154 -18.73 -6.63 12.88
C ALA A 154 -17.79 -6.51 14.09
N ALA A 155 -16.62 -5.86 13.94
CA ALA A 155 -15.68 -5.63 15.03
C ALA A 155 -16.15 -4.51 15.99
N ARG A 156 -16.93 -3.54 15.50
CA ARG A 156 -17.49 -2.43 16.29
C ARG A 156 -18.91 -2.07 15.79
N PRO A 157 -20.00 -2.53 16.39
CA PRO A 157 -21.35 -2.24 15.87
C PRO A 157 -21.84 -0.78 16.02
N ARG A 158 -21.05 0.13 16.63
CA ARG A 158 -21.52 1.46 17.07
C ARG A 158 -21.39 2.60 16.04
N TRP A 159 -20.98 2.32 14.81
CA TRP A 159 -20.60 3.37 13.83
C TRP A 159 -21.27 3.27 12.44
N ILE A 160 -22.14 2.27 12.23
CA ILE A 160 -22.95 2.14 11.01
C ILE A 160 -24.34 2.72 11.27
#